data_AF-X7Z1D6-F1
#
_entry.id   AF-X7Z1D6-F1
#
_cell.length_a   1.000
_cell.length_b   1.000
_cell.length_c   1.000
_cell.angle_alpha   90.00
_cell.angle_beta   90.00
_cell.angle_gamma   90.00
#
_symmetry.space_group_name_H-M   'P 1'
#
loop_
_entity.id
_entity.type
_entity.pdbx_description
1 polymer ?
#
loop_
_entity_poly.entity_id
_entity_poly.type
_entity_poly.pdbx_seq_one_letter_code
_entity_poly.pdbx_strand_id
1 'polypeptide(L)'
;MTKNLAESRNEAMVPLMTEARNKGGNAIIGMRFDTTELGDVWTEICAYGTAVQAVPVHDAARYTASQLGYGGAPQPQQPVQQPVQQQPYGAG
;
A
#
# COMPACT_ATOMS: atom_id res chain seq x y z
N MET A 1 8.40 -6.67 -21.43
CA MET A 1 7.05 -6.39 -20.89
C MET A 1 6.79 -7.02 -19.52
N THR A 2 7.12 -8.29 -19.27
CA THR A 2 6.74 -9.00 -18.01
C THR A 2 7.33 -8.45 -16.72
N LYS A 3 8.60 -7.98 -16.71
CA LYS A 3 9.17 -7.31 -15.52
C LYS A 3 8.43 -6.03 -15.16
N ASN A 4 8.08 -5.23 -16.17
CA ASN A 4 7.39 -3.97 -16.03
C ASN A 4 5.97 -4.18 -15.45
N LEU A 5 5.24 -5.23 -15.89
CA LEU A 5 3.90 -5.52 -15.35
C LEU A 5 3.89 -5.86 -13.85
N ALA A 6 4.88 -6.62 -13.37
CA ALA A 6 4.97 -6.94 -11.95
C ALA A 6 5.31 -5.68 -11.12
N GLU A 7 6.20 -4.83 -11.62
CA GLU A 7 6.53 -3.54 -11.01
C GLU A 7 5.31 -2.60 -10.97
N SER A 8 4.62 -2.42 -12.09
CA SER A 8 3.42 -1.56 -12.16
C SER A 8 2.28 -2.05 -11.25
N ARG A 9 2.12 -3.37 -11.07
CA ARG A 9 1.17 -3.91 -10.07
C ARG A 9 1.57 -3.57 -8.65
N ASN A 10 2.86 -3.64 -8.33
CA ASN A 10 3.36 -3.24 -7.02
C ASN A 10 3.12 -1.74 -6.78
N GLU A 11 3.40 -0.91 -7.78
CA GLU A 11 3.12 0.53 -7.72
C GLU A 11 1.64 0.82 -7.51
N ALA A 12 0.74 0.13 -8.21
CA ALA A 12 -0.72 0.29 -8.02
C ALA A 12 -1.22 -0.20 -6.65
N MET A 13 -0.55 -1.16 -6.02
CA MET A 13 -0.90 -1.62 -4.67
C MET A 13 -0.58 -0.59 -3.58
N VAL A 14 0.47 0.21 -3.73
CA VAL A 14 0.88 1.22 -2.74
C VAL A 14 -0.24 2.22 -2.41
N PRO A 15 -0.87 2.92 -3.38
CA PRO A 15 -1.97 3.82 -3.09
C PRO A 15 -3.20 3.06 -2.56
N LEU A 16 -3.51 1.86 -3.06
CA LEU A 16 -4.62 1.05 -2.54
C LEU A 16 -4.45 0.73 -1.04
N MET A 17 -3.24 0.33 -0.63
CA MET A 17 -2.93 0.07 0.80
C MET A 17 -3.00 1.34 1.64
N THR A 18 -2.59 2.47 1.08
CA THR A 18 -2.65 3.78 1.75
C THR A 18 -4.11 4.17 2.00
N GLU A 19 -4.97 4.05 0.99
CA GLU A 19 -6.40 4.31 1.10
C GLU A 19 -7.11 3.34 2.06
N ALA A 20 -6.73 2.06 2.06
CA ALA A 20 -7.27 1.10 3.02
C ALA A 20 -6.94 1.49 4.47
N ARG A 21 -5.71 1.94 4.73
CA ARG A 21 -5.28 2.44 6.06
C ARG A 21 -6.01 3.74 6.44
N ASN A 22 -6.15 4.67 5.50
CA ASN A 22 -6.89 5.93 5.71
C ASN A 22 -8.35 5.68 6.11
N LYS A 23 -8.93 4.57 5.63
CA LYS A 23 -10.29 4.10 5.99
C LYS A 23 -10.33 3.29 7.29
N GLY A 24 -9.21 3.16 8.01
CA GLY A 24 -9.12 2.38 9.24
C GLY A 24 -9.03 0.87 9.03
N GLY A 25 -8.80 0.40 7.79
CA GLY A 25 -8.61 -1.02 7.49
C GLY A 25 -7.21 -1.50 7.83
N ASN A 26 -7.09 -2.74 8.31
CA ASN A 26 -5.84 -3.44 8.52
C ASN A 26 -5.58 -4.55 7.48
N ALA A 27 -6.56 -4.81 6.61
CA ALA A 27 -6.46 -5.77 5.53
C ALA A 27 -7.32 -5.34 4.33
N ILE A 28 -6.99 -5.86 3.15
CA ILE A 28 -7.79 -5.72 1.93
C ILE A 28 -8.21 -7.12 1.50
N ILE A 29 -9.52 -7.38 1.44
CA ILE A 29 -10.07 -8.64 0.95
C ILE A 29 -10.62 -8.50 -0.46
N GLY A 30 -10.65 -9.61 -1.19
CA GLY A 30 -11.12 -9.62 -2.57
C GLY A 30 -10.27 -8.76 -3.50
N MET A 31 -8.96 -8.62 -3.22
CA MET A 31 -8.07 -7.80 -4.03
C MET A 31 -7.97 -8.34 -5.47
N ARG A 32 -8.06 -7.42 -6.43
CA ARG A 32 -8.00 -7.69 -7.88
C ARG A 32 -7.22 -6.59 -8.60
N PHE A 33 -6.78 -6.91 -9.80
CA PHE A 33 -6.29 -5.94 -10.78
C PHE A 33 -7.15 -6.00 -12.03
N ASP A 34 -7.56 -4.84 -12.50
CA ASP A 34 -8.05 -4.67 -13.86
C ASP A 34 -6.97 -4.00 -14.70
N THR A 35 -6.89 -4.38 -15.97
CA THR A 35 -5.94 -3.81 -16.92
C THR A 35 -6.67 -3.41 -18.18
N THR A 36 -6.49 -2.16 -18.58
CA THR A 36 -7.08 -1.61 -19.80
C THR A 36 -5.96 -1.04 -20.66
N GLU A 37 -5.93 -1.39 -21.94
CA GLU A 37 -5.01 -0.79 -22.91
C GLU A 37 -5.73 0.40 -23.57
N LEU A 38 -5.18 1.62 -23.45
CA LEU A 38 -5.63 2.78 -24.24
C LEU A 38 -4.66 2.95 -25.42
N GLY A 39 -5.09 2.43 -26.56
CA GLY A 39 -4.30 2.45 -27.79
C GLY A 39 -3.01 1.64 -27.66
N ASP A 40 -2.03 1.93 -28.53
CA ASP A 40 -0.82 1.11 -28.65
C ASP A 40 0.26 1.42 -27.59
N VAL A 41 0.09 2.48 -26.79
CA VAL A 41 1.19 3.06 -26.00
C VAL A 41 0.91 3.10 -24.50
N TRP A 42 -0.35 3.07 -24.07
CA TRP A 42 -0.70 3.25 -22.65
C TRP A 42 -1.47 2.07 -22.09
N THR A 43 -1.00 1.57 -20.94
CA THR A 43 -1.65 0.51 -20.19
C THR A 43 -2.03 1.02 -18.81
N GLU A 44 -3.31 1.01 -18.50
CA GLU A 44 -3.84 1.27 -17.17
C GLU A 44 -3.75 0.02 -16.32
N ILE A 45 -3.39 0.18 -15.04
CA ILE A 45 -3.54 -0.87 -14.04
C ILE A 45 -4.30 -0.30 -12.85
N CYS A 46 -5.48 -0.85 -12.62
CA CYS A 46 -6.35 -0.49 -11.50
C CYS A 46 -6.29 -1.59 -10.45
N ALA A 47 -5.79 -1.28 -9.25
CA ALA A 47 -5.85 -2.16 -8.10
C ALA A 47 -7.06 -1.80 -7.22
N TYR A 48 -7.86 -2.77 -6.83
CA TYR A 48 -9.04 -2.54 -5.99
C TYR A 48 -9.35 -3.74 -5.09
N GLY A 49 -10.18 -3.50 -4.08
CA GLY A 49 -10.62 -4.48 -3.09
C GLY A 49 -11.43 -3.83 -1.98
N THR A 50 -11.76 -4.60 -0.94
CA THR A 50 -12.52 -4.11 0.22
C THR A 50 -11.62 -3.97 1.43
N ALA A 51 -11.48 -2.76 1.95
CA ALA A 51 -10.79 -2.51 3.22
C ALA A 51 -11.63 -3.07 4.39
N VAL A 52 -10.99 -3.81 5.28
CA VAL A 52 -11.64 -4.41 6.46
C VAL A 52 -10.77 -4.27 7.70
N GLN A 53 -11.41 -4.38 8.86
CA GLN A 53 -10.75 -4.62 10.15
C GLN A 53 -10.83 -6.12 10.46
N ALA A 54 -9.79 -6.87 10.11
CA ALA A 54 -9.66 -8.28 10.45
C ALA A 54 -9.29 -8.46 11.92
N VAL A 55 -10.08 -9.29 12.63
CA VAL A 55 -9.86 -9.64 14.04
C VAL A 55 -9.79 -11.16 14.18
N PRO A 56 -8.69 -11.71 14.74
CA PRO A 56 -8.59 -13.15 15.00
C PRO A 56 -9.64 -13.62 16.02
N VAL A 57 -10.40 -14.66 15.68
CA VAL A 57 -11.53 -15.15 16.51
C VAL A 57 -11.21 -16.37 17.37
N HIS A 58 -10.18 -17.16 17.02
CA HIS A 58 -9.77 -18.36 17.75
C HIS A 58 -8.29 -18.32 18.15
N ASP A 59 -7.91 -19.14 19.12
CA ASP A 59 -6.58 -19.07 19.75
C ASP A 59 -5.43 -19.36 18.77
N ALA A 60 -5.62 -20.34 17.88
CA ALA A 60 -4.63 -20.59 16.83
C ALA A 60 -4.42 -19.37 15.90
N ALA A 61 -5.49 -18.63 15.56
CA ALA A 61 -5.36 -17.42 14.73
C ALA A 61 -4.70 -16.27 15.49
N ARG A 62 -4.95 -16.13 16.81
CA ARG A 62 -4.26 -15.15 17.66
C ARG A 62 -2.76 -15.46 17.74
N TYR A 63 -2.40 -16.73 17.91
CA TYR A 63 -1.02 -17.18 17.92
C TYR A 63 -0.32 -16.89 16.59
N THR A 64 -0.94 -17.22 15.46
CA THR A 64 -0.37 -16.92 14.14
C THR A 64 -0.26 -15.42 13.91
N ALA A 65 -1.27 -14.64 14.28
CA ALA A 65 -1.25 -13.19 14.15
C ALA A 65 -0.08 -12.57 14.93
N SER A 66 0.14 -13.00 16.18
CA SER A 66 1.25 -12.48 16.99
C SER A 66 2.63 -12.84 16.41
N GLN A 67 2.81 -14.06 15.89
CA GLN A 67 4.08 -14.45 15.25
C GLN A 67 4.39 -13.66 13.98
N LEU A 68 3.37 -13.29 13.22
CA LEU A 68 3.50 -12.53 11.98
C LEU A 68 3.49 -11.01 12.21
N GLY A 69 3.36 -10.55 13.46
CA GLY A 69 3.26 -9.13 13.80
C GLY A 69 1.92 -8.48 13.45
N TYR A 70 0.89 -9.28 13.14
CA TYR A 70 -0.48 -8.80 12.94
C TYR A 70 -1.19 -8.63 14.30
N GLY A 71 -1.82 -7.47 14.52
CA GLY A 71 -2.52 -7.16 15.78
C GLY A 71 -1.76 -6.26 16.75
N GLY A 72 -0.58 -5.76 16.37
CA GLY A 72 0.03 -4.61 17.05
C GLY A 72 -0.76 -3.32 16.78
N ALA A 73 -0.78 -2.40 17.76
CA ALA A 73 -1.31 -1.05 17.54
C ALA A 73 -0.67 -0.43 16.29
N PRO A 74 -1.40 0.39 15.51
CA PRO A 74 -0.81 1.09 14.37
C PRO A 74 0.45 1.80 14.84
N GLN A 75 1.61 1.43 14.28
CA GLN A 75 2.83 2.15 14.58
C GLN A 75 2.59 3.60 14.13
N PRO A 76 2.82 4.59 15.01
CA PRO A 76 2.75 5.97 14.59
C PRO A 76 3.70 6.10 13.39
N GLN A 77 3.15 6.52 12.25
CA GLN A 77 3.96 6.89 11.10
C GLN A 77 4.92 7.96 11.60
N GLN A 78 6.19 7.58 11.78
CA GLN A 78 7.21 8.57 12.12
C GLN A 78 7.18 9.59 10.99
N PRO A 79 7.00 10.89 11.29
CA PRO A 79 6.99 11.90 10.26
C PRO A 79 8.27 11.75 9.46
N VAL A 80 8.11 11.48 8.18
CA VAL A 80 9.21 11.40 7.22
C VAL A 80 9.90 12.76 7.28
N GLN A 81 11.06 12.84 7.92
CA GLN A 81 11.83 14.08 8.00
C GLN A 81 12.27 14.39 6.58
N GLN A 82 11.60 15.35 5.94
CA GLN A 82 12.02 15.84 4.64
C GLN A 82 13.44 16.40 4.81
N PRO A 83 14.44 15.92 4.06
CA PRO A 83 15.76 16.53 4.10
C PRO A 83 15.60 17.99 3.69
N VAL A 84 15.96 18.89 4.61
CA VAL A 84 15.95 20.34 4.40
C VAL A 84 16.89 20.62 3.24
N GLN A 85 16.33 20.90 2.06
CA GLN A 85 17.11 21.31 0.90
C GLN A 85 17.65 22.71 1.19
N GLN A 86 18.93 22.79 1.57
CA GLN A 86 19.65 24.03 1.76
C GLN A 86 19.79 24.70 0.39
N GLN A 87 18.98 25.73 0.14
CA GLN A 87 19.10 26.56 -1.04
C GLN A 87 20.39 27.40 -0.92
N PRO A 88 21.33 27.32 -1.87
CA PRO A 88 22.49 28.19 -1.87
C PRO A 88 22.03 29.61 -2.19
N TYR A 89 22.30 30.53 -1.27
CA TYR A 89 22.04 31.96 -1.45
C TYR A 89 22.79 32.44 -2.70
N GLY A 90 22.03 32.97 -3.66
CA GLY A 90 22.53 33.40 -4.95
C GLY A 90 23.64 34.43 -4.83
N ALA A 91 24.61 34.31 -5.73
CA ALA A 91 25.63 35.29 -5.99
C ALA A 91 24.99 36.64 -6.41
N GLY A 92 25.44 37.70 -5.75
CA GLY A 92 25.33 39.09 -6.15
C GLY A 92 26.64 39.78 -5.82
#